data_AF-A0A257ZHF1-F1
#
_entry.id   AF-A0A257ZHF1-F1
#
_cell.length_a   1.000
_cell.length_b   1.000
_cell.length_c   1.000
_cell.angle_alpha   90.00
_cell.angle_beta   90.00
_cell.angle_gamma   90.00
#
_symmetry.space_group_name_H-M   'P 1'
#
loop_
_entity.id
_entity.type
_entity.pdbx_description
1 polymer ?
#
loop_
_entity_poly.entity_id
_entity_poly.type
_entity_poly.pdbx_seq_one_letter_code
_entity_poly.pdbx_strand_id
1 'polypeptide(L)'
;MPLTVEQAEFAAAIKLKMEKYSAVAADPELDPRIKDRLKHNLSLMQALHTGLMKGPPTADAIIDKMRGLLQALKAWKPKAVPGEMVALPNLSDIRPIAFWRELILDGGIYYTASSGKGLSRAPAIGKTPANGGFCFVILVAKPDRVLVGDRALGGHTTLSNGADVLYAGEVFLDSGHIVTWSNDSGHYRPPKEMSGQAAHLLPKDKFVPQSETI
;
A
#
# COMPACT_ATOMS: atom_id res chain seq x y z
N MET A 1 -9.18 -32.09 11.52
CA MET A 1 -10.15 -31.72 12.57
C MET A 1 -11.29 -30.96 11.90
N PRO A 2 -12.56 -31.14 12.28
CA PRO A 2 -13.61 -30.31 11.72
C PRO A 2 -13.33 -28.83 11.99
N LEU A 3 -13.71 -27.96 11.06
CA LEU A 3 -13.64 -26.51 11.27
C LEU A 3 -14.52 -26.11 12.45
N THR A 4 -14.11 -25.08 13.18
CA THR A 4 -15.00 -24.42 14.14
C THR A 4 -16.12 -23.68 13.40
N VAL A 5 -17.19 -23.33 14.11
CA VAL A 5 -18.30 -22.54 13.56
C VAL A 5 -17.79 -21.23 12.94
N GLU A 6 -16.92 -20.51 13.65
CA GLU A 6 -16.34 -19.25 13.17
C GLU A 6 -15.50 -19.44 11.89
N GLN A 7 -14.71 -20.51 11.82
CA GLN A 7 -13.90 -20.82 10.64
C GLN A 7 -14.78 -21.17 9.43
N ALA A 8 -15.90 -21.89 9.65
CA ALA A 8 -16.86 -22.23 8.62
C ALA A 8 -17.62 -20.98 8.10
N GLU A 9 -18.06 -20.10 9.00
CA GLU A 9 -18.68 -18.82 8.65
C GLU A 9 -17.72 -17.93 7.85
N PHE A 10 -16.45 -17.86 8.27
CA PHE A 10 -15.42 -17.14 7.53
C PHE A 10 -15.22 -17.72 6.12
N ALA A 11 -15.12 -19.05 5.99
CA ALA A 11 -14.97 -19.72 4.70
C ALA A 11 -16.14 -19.38 3.75
N ALA A 12 -17.38 -19.46 4.25
CA ALA A 12 -18.56 -19.08 3.49
C ALA A 12 -18.54 -17.61 3.05
N ALA A 13 -18.17 -16.70 3.95
CA ALA A 13 -18.08 -15.26 3.65
C ALA A 13 -16.96 -14.94 2.64
N ILE A 14 -15.87 -15.70 2.63
CA ILE A 14 -14.79 -15.54 1.65
C ILE A 14 -15.23 -16.00 0.26
N LYS A 15 -15.94 -17.12 0.16
CA LYS A 15 -16.45 -17.61 -1.12
C LYS A 15 -17.27 -16.55 -1.85
N LEU A 16 -18.22 -15.91 -1.15
CA LEU A 16 -19.04 -14.82 -1.70
C LEU A 16 -18.19 -13.62 -2.17
N LYS A 17 -17.12 -13.29 -1.43
CA LYS A 17 -16.22 -12.19 -1.81
C LYS A 17 -15.39 -12.54 -3.04
N MET A 18 -14.91 -13.78 -3.15
CA MET A 18 -14.18 -14.24 -4.33
C MET A 18 -15.05 -14.18 -5.59
N GLU A 19 -16.32 -14.60 -5.51
CA GLU A 19 -17.28 -14.47 -6.61
C GLU A 19 -17.43 -13.01 -7.06
N LYS A 20 -17.60 -12.09 -6.10
CA LYS A 20 -17.67 -10.65 -6.38
C LYS A 20 -16.43 -10.13 -7.11
N TYR A 21 -15.23 -10.48 -6.65
CA TYR A 21 -13.99 -10.05 -7.30
C TYR A 21 -13.75 -10.76 -8.64
N SER A 22 -14.22 -11.99 -8.81
CA SER A 22 -14.18 -12.69 -10.10
C SER A 22 -14.97 -11.93 -11.17
N ALA A 23 -16.14 -11.39 -10.81
CA ALA A 23 -16.91 -10.52 -11.71
C ALA A 23 -16.14 -9.26 -12.11
N VAL A 24 -15.42 -8.63 -11.17
CA VAL A 24 -14.55 -7.48 -11.48
C VAL A 24 -13.42 -7.89 -12.43
N ALA A 25 -12.78 -9.05 -12.22
CA ALA A 25 -11.73 -9.54 -13.09
C ALA A 25 -12.22 -9.90 -14.51
N ALA A 26 -13.52 -10.12 -14.69
CA ALA A 26 -14.12 -10.44 -15.97
C ALA A 26 -14.38 -9.19 -16.84
N ASP A 27 -14.38 -7.99 -16.23
CA ASP A 27 -14.61 -6.72 -16.91
C ASP A 27 -13.63 -6.55 -18.09
N PRO A 28 -14.12 -6.32 -19.33
CA PRO A 28 -13.29 -6.13 -20.51
C PRO A 28 -12.57 -4.77 -20.52
N GLU A 29 -13.09 -3.77 -19.83
CA GLU A 29 -12.50 -2.42 -19.73
C GLU A 29 -11.46 -2.31 -18.61
N LEU A 30 -11.35 -3.34 -17.77
CA LEU A 30 -10.36 -3.39 -16.72
C LEU A 30 -8.94 -3.45 -17.30
N ASP A 31 -8.07 -2.60 -16.76
CA ASP A 31 -6.64 -2.59 -17.08
C ASP A 31 -6.06 -4.02 -17.04
N PRO A 32 -5.35 -4.45 -18.11
CA PRO A 32 -4.84 -5.82 -18.21
C PRO A 32 -3.95 -6.26 -17.04
N ARG A 33 -3.14 -5.37 -16.46
CA ARG A 33 -2.26 -5.69 -15.33
C ARG A 33 -3.07 -5.88 -14.06
N ILE A 34 -4.08 -5.04 -13.85
CA ILE A 34 -5.02 -5.17 -12.73
C ILE A 34 -5.78 -6.49 -12.86
N LYS A 35 -6.23 -6.82 -14.06
CA LYS A 35 -6.94 -8.06 -14.39
C LYS A 35 -6.10 -9.29 -14.09
N ASP A 36 -4.84 -9.33 -14.53
CA ASP A 36 -3.92 -10.44 -14.28
C ASP A 36 -3.63 -10.62 -12.78
N ARG A 37 -3.46 -9.52 -12.05
CA ARG A 37 -3.25 -9.54 -10.61
C ARG A 37 -4.48 -10.00 -9.83
N LEU A 38 -5.67 -9.56 -10.23
CA LEU A 38 -6.92 -10.03 -9.63
C LEU A 38 -7.08 -11.54 -9.82
N LYS A 39 -6.82 -12.03 -11.04
CA LYS A 39 -6.84 -13.47 -11.35
C LYS A 39 -5.83 -14.26 -10.52
N HIS A 40 -4.60 -13.77 -10.38
CA HIS A 40 -3.58 -14.43 -9.55
C HIS A 40 -4.02 -14.54 -8.08
N ASN A 41 -4.46 -13.43 -7.48
CA ASN A 41 -4.89 -13.41 -6.08
C ASN A 41 -6.15 -14.27 -5.85
N LEU A 42 -7.09 -14.27 -6.80
CA LEU A 42 -8.27 -15.11 -6.76
C LEU A 42 -7.91 -16.60 -6.82
N SER A 43 -6.97 -16.98 -7.70
CA SER A 43 -6.47 -18.35 -7.78
C SER A 43 -5.85 -18.82 -6.45
N LEU A 44 -5.00 -17.98 -5.84
CA LEU A 44 -4.39 -18.29 -4.55
C LEU A 44 -5.44 -18.37 -3.43
N MET A 45 -6.43 -17.47 -3.42
CA MET A 45 -7.57 -17.51 -2.50
C MET A 45 -8.39 -18.80 -2.65
N GLN A 46 -8.61 -19.25 -3.89
CA GLN A 46 -9.32 -20.51 -4.19
C GLN A 46 -8.55 -21.72 -3.66
N ALA A 47 -7.24 -21.76 -3.85
CA ALA A 47 -6.39 -22.83 -3.33
C ALA A 47 -6.42 -22.88 -1.80
N LEU A 48 -6.31 -21.72 -1.14
CA LEU A 48 -6.36 -21.62 0.32
C LEU A 48 -7.73 -21.99 0.88
N HIS A 49 -8.82 -21.50 0.27
CA HIS A 49 -10.18 -21.90 0.63
C HIS A 49 -10.36 -23.42 0.53
N THR A 50 -9.89 -24.02 -0.56
CA THR A 50 -9.96 -25.48 -0.76
C THR A 50 -9.16 -26.23 0.30
N GLY A 51 -7.98 -25.73 0.68
CA GLY A 51 -7.19 -26.27 1.79
C GLY A 51 -7.89 -26.14 3.14
N LEU A 52 -8.53 -25.00 3.41
CA LEU A 52 -9.28 -24.75 4.64
C LEU A 52 -10.46 -25.72 4.80
N MET A 53 -11.22 -25.97 3.72
CA MET A 53 -12.37 -26.89 3.75
C MET A 53 -11.99 -28.33 4.11
N LYS A 54 -10.71 -28.72 4.04
CA LYS A 54 -10.22 -30.03 4.50
C LYS A 54 -10.04 -30.12 6.03
N GLY A 55 -10.29 -29.03 6.76
CA GLY A 55 -10.14 -28.98 8.22
C GLY A 55 -8.71 -29.24 8.72
N PRO A 56 -7.68 -28.57 8.15
CA PRO A 56 -6.30 -28.82 8.55
C PRO A 56 -6.03 -28.24 9.96
N PRO A 57 -5.05 -28.79 10.70
CA PRO A 57 -4.62 -28.20 11.97
C PRO A 57 -4.04 -26.78 11.82
N THR A 58 -3.77 -26.33 10.59
CA THR A 58 -3.28 -24.98 10.23
C THR A 58 -4.39 -24.02 9.78
N ALA A 59 -5.65 -24.32 10.10
CA ALA A 59 -6.81 -23.53 9.66
C ALA A 59 -6.67 -22.02 9.95
N ASP A 60 -6.19 -21.65 11.13
CA ASP A 60 -6.04 -20.24 11.52
C ASP A 60 -4.98 -19.52 10.68
N ALA A 61 -3.83 -20.15 10.42
CA ALA A 61 -2.79 -19.60 9.56
C ALA A 61 -3.27 -19.41 8.11
N ILE A 62 -4.11 -20.34 7.62
CA ILE A 62 -4.74 -20.24 6.30
C ILE A 62 -5.72 -19.05 6.27
N ILE A 63 -6.53 -18.89 7.32
CA ILE A 63 -7.47 -17.77 7.47
C ILE A 63 -6.73 -16.43 7.49
N ASP A 64 -5.63 -16.32 8.23
CA ASP A 64 -4.82 -15.11 8.27
C ASP A 64 -4.25 -14.74 6.90
N LYS A 65 -3.76 -15.73 6.16
CA LYS A 65 -3.29 -15.54 4.78
C LYS A 65 -4.43 -15.08 3.86
N MET A 66 -5.62 -15.68 3.99
CA MET A 66 -6.82 -15.28 3.24
C MET A 66 -7.28 -13.85 3.60
N ARG A 67 -7.16 -13.42 4.86
CA ARG A 67 -7.44 -12.03 5.28
C ARG A 67 -6.47 -11.04 4.64
N GLY A 68 -5.18 -11.38 4.54
CA GLY A 68 -4.18 -10.56 3.86
C GLY A 68 -4.48 -10.38 2.37
N LEU A 69 -4.80 -11.47 1.67
CA LEU A 69 -5.19 -11.44 0.26
C LEU A 69 -6.49 -10.67 0.03
N LEU A 70 -7.48 -10.81 0.91
CA LEU A 70 -8.71 -10.03 0.84
C LEU A 70 -8.45 -8.52 1.02
N GLN A 71 -7.52 -8.15 1.90
CA GLN A 71 -7.12 -6.77 2.07
C GLN A 71 -6.43 -6.23 0.80
N ALA A 72 -5.58 -7.04 0.17
CA ALA A 72 -4.99 -6.70 -1.13
C ALA A 72 -6.10 -6.47 -2.17
N LEU A 73 -7.05 -7.39 -2.33
CA LEU A 73 -8.19 -7.27 -3.26
C LEU A 73 -9.04 -6.00 -3.03
N LYS A 74 -9.27 -5.61 -1.76
CA LYS A 74 -10.01 -4.38 -1.42
C LYS A 74 -9.31 -3.09 -1.84
N ALA A 75 -7.98 -3.11 -1.97
CA ALA A 75 -7.22 -1.94 -2.43
C ALA A 75 -7.41 -1.67 -3.94
N TRP A 76 -7.89 -2.64 -4.72
CA TRP A 76 -8.00 -2.58 -6.19
C TRP A 76 -9.25 -1.91 -6.73
N LYS A 77 -10.04 -1.19 -5.92
CA LYS A 77 -11.03 -0.30 -6.53
C LYS A 77 -10.26 0.86 -7.17
N PRO A 78 -10.31 1.06 -8.49
CA PRO A 78 -9.85 2.30 -9.09
C PRO A 78 -10.63 3.40 -8.38
N LYS A 79 -9.94 4.18 -7.55
CA LYS A 79 -10.50 5.43 -7.07
C LYS A 79 -10.17 6.44 -8.16
N ALA A 80 -11.19 7.17 -8.59
CA ALA A 80 -11.01 8.25 -9.55
C ALA A 80 -9.82 9.12 -9.11
N VAL A 81 -8.87 9.31 -10.00
CA VAL A 81 -7.77 10.22 -9.75
C VAL A 81 -8.38 11.62 -9.59
N PRO A 82 -8.19 12.33 -8.47
CA PRO A 82 -8.81 13.63 -8.31
C PRO A 82 -8.23 14.63 -9.32
N GLY A 83 -9.11 15.29 -10.08
CA GLY A 83 -8.73 16.39 -10.97
C GLY A 83 -7.78 15.97 -12.10
N GLU A 84 -6.71 16.76 -12.31
CA GLU A 84 -5.71 16.60 -13.38
C GLU A 84 -4.53 15.70 -12.99
N MET A 85 -4.55 15.07 -11.82
CA MET A 85 -3.44 14.20 -11.39
C MET A 85 -3.38 12.93 -12.26
N VAL A 86 -2.18 12.34 -12.35
CA VAL A 86 -1.90 11.14 -13.13
C VAL A 86 -1.43 10.02 -12.20
N ALA A 87 -2.05 8.84 -12.33
CA ALA A 87 -1.64 7.65 -11.60
C ALA A 87 -0.35 7.05 -12.19
N LEU A 88 0.58 6.70 -11.32
CA LEU A 88 1.81 6.00 -11.64
C LEU A 88 1.66 4.52 -11.24
N PRO A 89 1.67 3.60 -12.21
CA PRO A 89 1.54 2.19 -11.91
C PRO A 89 2.83 1.63 -11.30
N ASN A 90 2.69 0.61 -10.46
CA ASN A 90 3.85 -0.16 -10.00
C ASN A 90 4.46 -0.92 -11.17
N LEU A 91 5.74 -0.66 -11.51
CA LEU A 91 6.43 -1.34 -12.62
C LEU A 91 7.07 -2.69 -12.20
N SER A 92 6.79 -3.22 -11.00
CA SER A 92 7.52 -4.36 -10.43
C SER A 92 6.74 -5.16 -9.37
N ASP A 93 7.47 -6.03 -8.67
CA ASP A 93 7.05 -7.00 -7.64
C ASP A 93 6.13 -6.45 -6.53
N ILE A 94 5.36 -7.36 -5.93
CA ILE A 94 4.39 -7.11 -4.88
C ILE A 94 4.92 -7.74 -3.61
N ARG A 95 5.27 -6.89 -2.63
CA ARG A 95 5.77 -7.36 -1.34
C ARG A 95 4.66 -7.33 -0.28
N PRO A 96 4.67 -8.28 0.68
CA PRO A 96 3.78 -8.22 1.84
C PRO A 96 3.93 -6.87 2.56
N ILE A 97 2.82 -6.31 3.04
CA ILE A 97 2.81 -5.03 3.77
C ILE A 97 3.77 -5.12 4.97
N ALA A 98 4.77 -4.25 4.99
CA ALA A 98 5.59 -3.96 6.16
C ALA A 98 5.01 -2.73 6.89
N PHE A 99 5.57 -2.48 8.06
CA PHE A 99 5.19 -1.39 8.93
C PHE A 99 5.31 -0.04 8.19
N TRP A 100 4.19 0.66 8.07
CA TRP A 100 4.13 2.02 7.53
C TRP A 100 3.62 2.99 8.60
N ARG A 101 4.00 4.26 8.44
CA ARG A 101 3.54 5.38 9.25
C ARG A 101 2.93 6.43 8.33
N GLU A 102 2.01 7.24 8.85
CA GLU A 102 1.52 8.41 8.14
C GLU A 102 2.40 9.61 8.51
N LEU A 103 2.81 10.39 7.52
CA LEU A 103 3.50 11.66 7.74
C LEU A 103 2.42 12.76 7.79
N ILE A 104 2.24 13.37 8.96
CA ILE A 104 1.17 14.34 9.24
C ILE A 104 1.79 15.70 9.51
N LEU A 105 1.34 16.73 8.78
CA LEU A 105 1.69 18.12 9.04
C LEU A 105 0.72 18.73 10.07
N ASP A 106 1.25 19.25 11.16
CA ASP A 106 0.48 19.97 12.17
C ASP A 106 1.29 21.14 12.74
N GLY A 107 0.71 22.34 12.75
CA GLY A 107 1.40 23.55 13.22
C GLY A 107 2.73 23.85 12.51
N GLY A 108 2.91 23.40 11.26
CA GLY A 108 4.15 23.55 10.49
C GLY A 108 5.21 22.46 10.74
N ILE A 109 4.92 21.49 11.62
CA ILE A 109 5.81 20.39 11.97
C ILE A 109 5.25 19.08 11.42
N TYR A 110 6.10 18.28 10.77
CA TYR A 110 5.79 16.94 10.32
C TYR A 110 6.02 15.92 11.44
N TYR A 111 5.05 15.04 11.64
CA TYR A 111 5.06 13.97 12.62
C TYR A 111 4.86 12.63 11.92
N THR A 112 5.49 11.55 12.44
CA THR A 112 5.11 10.20 12.02
C THR A 112 4.07 9.63 12.97
N ALA A 113 2.88 9.28 12.46
CA ALA A 113 1.82 8.64 13.22
C ALA A 113 1.68 7.16 12.84
N SER A 114 1.70 6.28 13.84
CA SER A 114 1.53 4.84 13.65
C SER A 114 0.12 4.51 13.15
N SER A 115 0.02 3.92 11.96
CA SER A 115 -1.23 3.33 11.46
C SER A 115 -0.91 2.08 10.64
N GLY A 116 -1.32 0.89 11.11
CA GLY A 116 -1.02 -0.38 10.43
C GLY A 116 -1.24 -1.62 11.32
N LYS A 117 -1.42 -2.81 10.73
CA LYS A 117 -1.49 -4.09 11.48
C LYS A 117 -0.12 -4.46 12.06
N GLY A 118 -0.07 -4.92 13.32
CA GLY A 118 1.15 -5.31 14.05
C GLY A 118 1.45 -4.52 15.34
N LEU A 119 0.50 -3.71 15.82
CA LEU A 119 0.68 -2.70 16.87
C LEU A 119 0.55 -3.20 18.32
N SER A 120 1.22 -4.28 18.73
CA SER A 120 1.35 -4.60 20.17
C SER A 120 2.63 -4.05 20.82
N ARG A 121 3.51 -3.39 20.06
CA ARG A 121 4.83 -2.92 20.55
C ARG A 121 5.27 -1.51 20.15
N ALA A 122 4.46 -0.74 19.42
CA ALA A 122 4.77 0.67 19.18
C ALA A 122 4.17 1.51 20.32
N PRO A 123 4.91 2.47 20.91
CA PRO A 123 4.37 3.32 21.95
C PRO A 123 3.13 4.06 21.44
N ALA A 124 2.14 4.14 22.32
CA ALA A 124 0.85 4.77 22.08
C ALA A 124 1.01 6.19 21.50
N ILE A 125 0.01 6.57 20.69
CA ILE A 125 -0.35 7.91 20.21
C ILE A 125 0.50 9.02 20.85
N GLY A 126 1.60 9.36 20.19
CA GLY A 126 2.47 10.49 20.53
C GLY A 126 2.96 11.11 19.22
N LYS A 127 2.76 12.42 19.08
CA LYS A 127 3.29 13.22 17.97
C LYS A 127 4.79 13.42 18.19
N THR A 128 5.62 12.48 17.77
CA THR A 128 7.07 12.70 17.71
C THR A 128 7.43 13.35 16.38
N PRO A 129 8.10 14.52 16.38
CA PRO A 129 8.58 15.13 15.14
C PRO A 129 9.35 14.11 14.31
N ALA A 130 9.00 14.02 13.04
CA ALA A 130 9.62 13.08 12.13
C ALA A 130 11.09 13.45 11.91
N ASN A 131 11.99 12.47 12.04
CA ASN A 131 13.43 12.70 11.95
C ASN A 131 14.10 11.54 11.22
N GLY A 132 15.01 11.85 10.30
CA GLY A 132 15.70 10.90 9.44
C GLY A 132 15.11 10.75 8.04
N GLY A 133 15.66 9.80 7.28
CA GLY A 133 15.24 9.48 5.93
C GLY A 133 14.14 8.41 5.86
N PHE A 134 13.19 8.58 4.95
CA PHE A 134 12.11 7.63 4.71
C PHE A 134 11.83 7.49 3.21
N CYS A 135 11.48 6.28 2.79
CA CYS A 135 10.69 6.12 1.57
C CYS A 135 9.30 6.68 1.81
N PHE A 136 8.71 7.34 0.82
CA PHE A 136 7.32 7.76 0.87
C PHE A 136 6.52 7.39 -0.37
N VAL A 137 5.21 7.19 -0.19
CA VAL A 137 4.24 7.05 -1.29
C VAL A 137 2.99 7.88 -1.01
N ILE A 138 2.41 8.46 -2.05
CA ILE A 138 1.08 9.07 -2.04
C ILE A 138 0.19 8.15 -2.86
N LEU A 139 -0.79 7.50 -2.25
CA LEU A 139 -1.66 6.56 -2.95
C LEU A 139 -2.71 7.31 -3.76
N VAL A 140 -3.05 6.80 -4.96
CA VAL A 140 -4.26 7.26 -5.67
C VAL A 140 -5.49 7.15 -4.77
N ALA A 141 -5.54 6.09 -3.95
CA ALA A 141 -6.64 5.85 -3.05
C ALA A 141 -6.75 6.80 -1.85
N LYS A 142 -5.68 7.54 -1.55
CA LYS A 142 -5.54 8.47 -0.41
C LYS A 142 -4.65 9.65 -0.84
N PRO A 143 -5.15 10.50 -1.76
CA PRO A 143 -4.36 11.55 -2.43
C PRO A 143 -3.93 12.68 -1.48
N ASP A 144 -4.55 12.71 -0.29
CA ASP A 144 -4.36 13.65 0.80
C ASP A 144 -3.35 13.15 1.86
N ARG A 145 -2.70 11.99 1.62
CA ARG A 145 -1.84 11.35 2.62
C ARG A 145 -0.50 10.92 2.07
N VAL A 146 0.52 11.12 2.89
CA VAL A 146 1.87 10.61 2.67
C VAL A 146 2.10 9.42 3.59
N LEU A 147 2.30 8.25 3.01
CA LEU A 147 2.72 7.07 3.76
C LEU A 147 4.23 6.98 3.73
N VAL A 148 4.87 6.80 4.88
CA VAL A 148 6.32 6.70 5.02
C VAL A 148 6.75 5.37 5.63
N GLY A 149 7.94 4.91 5.30
CA GLY A 149 8.55 3.73 5.90
C GLY A 149 10.02 3.60 5.58
N ASP A 150 10.62 2.54 6.13
CA ASP A 150 12.04 2.25 5.96
C ASP A 150 12.29 1.55 4.61
N ARG A 151 13.28 2.03 3.86
CA ARG A 151 13.75 1.41 2.61
C ARG A 151 14.19 -0.04 2.83
N ALA A 152 14.83 -0.34 3.96
CA ALA A 152 15.30 -1.68 4.30
C ALA A 152 14.15 -2.68 4.50
N LEU A 153 12.95 -2.21 4.85
CA LEU A 153 11.76 -3.05 5.07
C LEU A 153 10.93 -3.24 3.77
N GLY A 154 11.55 -3.02 2.61
CA GLY A 154 10.97 -3.29 1.30
C GLY A 154 10.48 -2.06 0.54
N GLY A 155 10.66 -0.86 1.09
CA GLY A 155 10.52 0.41 0.35
C GLY A 155 9.12 0.67 -0.21
N HIS A 156 9.05 1.33 -1.38
CA HIS A 156 7.80 1.87 -1.95
C HIS A 156 6.74 0.82 -2.27
N THR A 157 7.14 -0.36 -2.76
CA THR A 157 6.19 -1.44 -3.14
C THR A 157 5.52 -2.03 -1.92
N THR A 158 6.26 -2.15 -0.82
CA THR A 158 5.72 -2.57 0.47
C THR A 158 4.77 -1.53 1.07
N LEU A 159 5.11 -0.24 0.98
CA LEU A 159 4.26 0.86 1.45
C LEU A 159 2.93 0.95 0.69
N SER A 160 3.01 0.79 -0.64
CA SER A 160 1.85 0.85 -1.53
C SER A 160 1.08 -0.45 -1.60
N ASN A 161 1.63 -1.55 -1.09
CA ASN A 161 1.17 -2.91 -1.40
C ASN A 161 1.04 -3.13 -2.92
N GLY A 162 1.94 -2.50 -3.69
CA GLY A 162 1.93 -2.45 -5.15
C GLY A 162 0.69 -1.81 -5.78
N ALA A 163 -0.07 -0.99 -5.06
CA ALA A 163 -1.14 -0.18 -5.62
C ALA A 163 -0.57 1.06 -6.32
N ASP A 164 -1.31 1.61 -7.28
CA ASP A 164 -0.90 2.82 -7.98
C ASP A 164 -0.73 4.01 -7.03
N VAL A 165 0.28 4.81 -7.32
CA VAL A 165 0.64 5.99 -6.55
C VAL A 165 0.45 7.24 -7.40
N LEU A 166 0.21 8.38 -6.76
CA LEU A 166 0.34 9.68 -7.42
C LEU A 166 1.81 10.11 -7.44
N TYR A 167 2.57 9.75 -6.42
CA TYR A 167 3.99 10.03 -6.37
C TYR A 167 4.69 9.11 -5.37
N ALA A 168 5.98 8.88 -5.56
CA ALA A 168 6.82 8.10 -4.67
C ALA A 168 8.26 8.60 -4.70
N GLY A 169 8.96 8.50 -3.59
CA GLY A 169 10.35 8.94 -3.53
C GLY A 169 10.96 8.81 -2.15
N GLU A 170 12.03 9.54 -1.90
CA GLU A 170 12.67 9.62 -0.59
C GLU A 170 12.40 11.00 0.02
N VAL A 171 12.24 11.06 1.33
CA VAL A 171 12.10 12.30 2.09
C VAL A 171 13.05 12.26 3.30
N PHE A 172 13.79 13.34 3.51
CA PHE A 172 14.66 13.53 4.68
C PHE A 172 14.09 14.64 5.56
N LEU A 173 13.86 14.30 6.83
CA LEU A 173 13.35 15.23 7.83
C LEU A 173 14.37 15.45 8.94
N ASP A 174 14.45 16.68 9.42
CA ASP A 174 15.18 17.06 10.63
C ASP A 174 14.20 17.71 11.61
N SER A 175 14.00 17.05 12.75
CA SER A 175 13.17 17.58 13.84
C SER A 175 11.78 18.05 13.37
N GLY A 176 11.17 17.27 12.47
CA GLY A 176 9.86 17.51 11.87
C GLY A 176 9.84 18.53 10.73
N HIS A 177 10.98 18.99 10.24
CA HIS A 177 11.06 19.84 9.05
C HIS A 177 11.60 19.04 7.88
N ILE A 178 10.95 19.17 6.71
CA ILE A 178 11.49 18.57 5.48
C ILE A 178 12.73 19.37 5.07
N VAL A 179 13.87 18.68 5.04
CA VAL A 179 15.13 19.22 4.55
C VAL A 179 15.17 19.06 3.03
N THR A 180 14.88 17.84 2.55
CA THR A 180 14.80 17.52 1.13
C THR A 180 13.79 16.40 0.87
N TRP A 181 13.27 16.35 -0.35
CA TRP A 181 12.58 15.18 -0.87
C TRP A 181 12.85 15.02 -2.37
N SER A 182 12.77 13.80 -2.88
CA SER A 182 13.11 13.48 -4.26
C SER A 182 12.06 12.57 -4.90
N ASN A 183 12.28 12.25 -6.18
CA ASN A 183 11.55 11.23 -6.93
C ASN A 183 12.29 9.88 -6.97
N ASP A 184 13.23 9.63 -6.04
CA ASP A 184 13.98 8.37 -5.99
C ASP A 184 13.08 7.20 -5.57
N SER A 185 12.47 6.57 -6.56
CA SER A 185 11.71 5.33 -6.40
C SER A 185 12.02 4.40 -7.55
N GLY A 186 12.73 3.29 -7.28
CA GLY A 186 13.13 2.35 -8.33
C GLY A 186 11.96 1.69 -9.07
N HIS A 187 10.78 1.57 -8.43
CA HIS A 187 9.61 0.85 -8.96
C HIS A 187 8.56 1.76 -9.61
N TYR A 188 8.41 2.99 -9.13
CA TYR A 188 7.44 3.95 -9.67
C TYR A 188 8.10 5.02 -10.54
N ARG A 189 9.40 5.28 -10.32
CA ARG A 189 10.25 6.25 -11.05
C ARG A 189 9.49 7.49 -11.55
N PRO A 190 8.86 8.28 -10.65
CA PRO A 190 8.06 9.41 -11.10
C PRO A 190 8.94 10.40 -11.90
N PRO A 191 8.49 10.88 -13.07
CA PRO A 191 9.13 12.00 -13.75
C PRO A 191 9.19 13.23 -12.84
N LYS A 192 10.27 14.01 -12.89
CA LYS A 192 10.44 15.21 -12.05
C LYS A 192 9.36 16.27 -12.33
N GLU A 193 8.83 16.29 -13.55
CA GLU A 193 7.75 17.16 -14.00
C GLU A 193 6.45 16.90 -13.22
N MET A 194 6.28 15.68 -12.71
CA MET A 194 5.11 15.28 -11.92
C MET A 194 5.23 15.63 -10.43
N SER A 195 6.33 16.26 -9.99
CA SER A 195 6.51 16.71 -8.59
C SER A 195 5.38 17.62 -8.09
N GLY A 196 4.69 18.31 -9.01
CA GLY A 196 3.48 19.09 -8.70
C GLY A 196 2.37 18.27 -8.02
N GLN A 197 2.29 16.96 -8.26
CA GLN A 197 1.30 16.07 -7.64
C GLN A 197 1.55 15.82 -6.15
N ALA A 198 2.74 16.14 -5.64
CA ALA A 198 3.08 16.05 -4.22
C ALA A 198 3.15 17.43 -3.54
N ALA A 199 3.07 18.52 -4.31
CA ALA A 199 3.35 19.87 -3.82
C ALA A 199 2.32 20.40 -2.78
N HIS A 200 1.13 19.79 -2.71
CA HIS A 200 0.13 20.08 -1.67
C HIS A 200 0.43 19.42 -0.33
N LEU A 201 1.33 18.44 -0.29
CA LEU A 201 1.71 17.68 0.91
C LEU A 201 3.18 17.87 1.29
N LEU A 202 4.04 18.17 0.32
CA LEU A 202 5.48 18.36 0.50
C LEU A 202 5.89 19.71 -0.10
N PRO A 203 6.73 20.50 0.58
CA PRO A 203 7.11 21.83 0.15
C PRO A 203 7.95 21.78 -1.13
N LYS A 204 7.48 22.42 -2.20
CA LYS A 204 8.08 22.35 -3.53
C LYS A 204 9.51 22.88 -3.59
N ASP A 205 9.85 23.87 -2.78
CA ASP A 205 11.20 24.44 -2.66
C ASP A 205 12.23 23.47 -2.06
N LYS A 206 11.78 22.36 -1.46
CA LYS A 206 12.63 21.29 -0.92
C LYS A 206 12.79 20.11 -1.88
N PHE A 207 12.19 20.17 -3.06
CA PHE A 207 12.30 19.11 -4.05
C PHE A 207 13.69 19.12 -4.70
N VAL A 208 14.38 17.98 -4.64
CA VAL A 208 15.64 17.73 -5.33
C VAL A 208 15.43 16.53 -6.24
N PRO A 209 15.36 16.72 -7.56
CA PRO A 209 15.18 15.60 -8.47
C PRO A 209 16.40 14.66 -8.38
N GLN A 210 16.14 13.35 -8.39
CA GLN A 210 17.20 12.39 -8.59
C GLN A 210 17.76 12.61 -10.00
N SER A 211 19.07 12.84 -10.10
CA SER A 211 19.75 12.93 -11.38
C SER A 211 19.56 11.64 -12.15
N GLU A 212 19.05 11.74 -13.37
CA GLU A 212 19.04 10.63 -14.34
C GLU A 212 20.50 10.26 -14.59
N THR A 213 20.98 9.18 -14.00
CA THR A 213 22.27 8.63 -14.42
C THR A 213 22.07 8.13 -15.84
N ILE A 214 22.75 8.81 -16.78
CA ILE A 214 22.86 8.49 -18.20
C ILE A 214 23.42 7.07 -18.38
#